data_AF-A0A6B1HF29-F1
#
_entry.id   AF-A0A6B1HF29-F1
#
_cell.length_a   1.000
_cell.length_b   1.000
_cell.length_c   1.000
_cell.angle_alpha   90.00
_cell.angle_beta   90.00
_cell.angle_gamma   90.00
#
_symmetry.space_group_name_H-M   'P 1'
#
loop_
_entity.id
_entity.type
_entity.pdbx_description
1 polymer ?
#
loop_
_entity_poly.entity_id
_entity_poly.type
_entity_poly.pdbx_seq_one_letter_code
_entity_poly.pdbx_strand_id
1 'polypeptide(L)'
;MRRNRHSPGFRPSAQGLDNGYPVVGLAHFDFRARPYDADREDHAQRHHHDRPEIALQRREKTSHFLRPSPGGSGIGTRDSDDHSFNCQVGQPTPIAELLPRQATSVVGCPTTEGSRYELKDSTKPMADGSSIPRDGGAITAEWVESALVAGGHPLPRPLKGIRVEEIGIGAGILGQVLRCHLQRDTDQGGLHDRQPTSREGDRSPPETLIVKLPSVKAKNRRMSKRLALYRREYEFYRDLGSRVPLRTPALYHAQFEPGSHRFALVLEDLRGLGVVDQVAGATPAQARRAIRALARMHGAFWNRTHEPPLAAFYDSTNPRLRPIVQTVYLASLVRTLEHSGDRFSSTTRQLAEAFGMNLTYHAATLAACPQTFTHGDYRLDNLFFAQDGTDDVAAIDWQNSGRNCGIYDLAYFLIGNLTVPVRRQIEREVAEEYHDVLLGAGVRDFTWDECWRLYRLNSLGPLLTNIIACGGLDRDSDRSRRLIEIGLARSLAALEDLDVADFFPKGRGAAYHASRLAYRAYRALHGVESR
;
A
#
# COMPACT_ATOMS: atom_id res chain seq x y z
N MET A 1 15.03 32.53 -74.67
CA MET A 1 16.48 32.80 -74.57
C MET A 1 17.04 32.01 -73.39
N ARG A 2 18.05 31.16 -73.68
CA ARG A 2 19.11 30.54 -72.83
C ARG A 2 18.73 30.00 -71.43
N ARG A 3 18.70 28.67 -71.19
CA ARG A 3 19.77 27.62 -71.10
C ARG A 3 20.57 27.60 -69.78
N ASN A 4 20.36 26.51 -69.04
CA ASN A 4 21.31 25.53 -68.46
C ASN A 4 22.59 25.95 -67.70
N ARG A 5 22.85 25.19 -66.62
CA ARG A 5 24.07 24.41 -66.21
C ARG A 5 24.27 24.55 -64.69
N HIS A 6 24.75 23.60 -63.89
CA HIS A 6 25.17 22.20 -63.97
C HIS A 6 25.36 21.71 -62.51
N SER A 7 25.05 20.45 -62.22
CA SER A 7 25.58 19.72 -61.04
C SER A 7 27.06 19.36 -61.26
N PRO A 8 27.86 18.99 -60.22
CA PRO A 8 27.91 17.58 -59.80
C PRO A 8 28.15 17.36 -58.29
N GLY A 9 27.91 16.13 -57.84
CA GLY A 9 27.99 15.71 -56.45
C GLY A 9 29.40 15.40 -55.94
N PHE A 10 29.47 15.18 -54.62
CA PHE A 10 30.56 14.49 -53.95
C PHE A 10 29.99 13.75 -52.72
N ARG A 11 30.17 12.43 -52.65
CA ARG A 11 30.20 11.67 -51.38
C ARG A 11 31.67 11.61 -50.93
N PRO A 12 31.92 11.60 -49.62
CA PRO A 12 32.52 10.40 -49.05
C PRO A 12 31.90 9.97 -47.71
N SER A 13 32.31 8.77 -47.34
CA SER A 13 31.91 7.83 -46.29
C SER A 13 32.32 8.17 -44.84
N ALA A 14 31.52 7.65 -43.91
CA ALA A 14 31.84 7.00 -42.63
C ALA A 14 32.82 7.66 -41.62
N GLN A 15 32.25 8.05 -40.46
CA GLN A 15 32.76 7.99 -39.07
C GLN A 15 31.69 8.72 -38.23
N GLY A 16 30.92 8.10 -37.32
CA GLY A 16 31.40 7.46 -36.11
C GLY A 16 31.53 8.52 -35.00
N LEU A 17 30.41 9.03 -34.46
CA LEU A 17 30.41 9.79 -33.20
C LEU A 17 29.18 9.43 -32.36
N ASP A 18 29.47 8.55 -31.41
CA ASP A 18 28.84 8.43 -30.09
C ASP A 18 28.46 9.79 -29.52
N ASN A 19 27.23 9.92 -29.02
CA ASN A 19 26.88 10.89 -27.99
C ASN A 19 26.14 10.16 -26.87
N GLY A 20 26.92 9.74 -25.89
CA GLY A 20 26.48 9.04 -24.69
C GLY A 20 25.62 9.93 -23.80
N TYR A 21 24.44 9.42 -23.47
CA TYR A 21 23.66 9.86 -22.31
C TYR A 21 24.04 8.98 -21.11
N PRO A 22 24.25 9.56 -19.91
CA PRO A 22 24.65 8.77 -18.75
C PRO A 22 23.49 7.90 -18.27
N VAL A 23 23.73 6.60 -18.35
CA VAL A 23 22.97 5.51 -17.76
C VAL A 23 23.16 5.53 -16.25
N VAL A 24 22.09 5.72 -15.47
CA VAL A 24 22.10 5.35 -14.04
C VAL A 24 21.69 3.88 -13.96
N GLY A 25 22.69 3.01 -13.87
CA GLY A 25 22.52 1.57 -13.73
C GLY A 25 21.85 1.21 -12.41
N LEU A 26 20.69 0.54 -12.49
CA LEU A 26 20.18 -0.26 -11.39
C LEU A 26 21.03 -1.53 -11.33
N ALA A 27 21.77 -1.70 -10.24
CA ALA A 27 22.65 -2.84 -10.00
C ALA A 27 21.95 -4.18 -10.31
N HIS A 28 22.58 -4.96 -11.21
CA HIS A 28 22.26 -6.36 -11.45
C HIS A 28 22.60 -7.17 -10.20
N PHE A 29 21.60 -7.75 -9.56
CA PHE A 29 21.78 -8.87 -8.63
C PHE A 29 21.39 -10.16 -9.35
N ASP A 30 22.40 -10.94 -9.75
CA ASP A 30 22.22 -12.30 -10.30
C ASP A 30 22.11 -13.28 -9.12
N PHE A 31 20.94 -13.87 -8.94
CA PHE A 31 20.73 -14.96 -7.98
C PHE A 31 20.79 -16.29 -8.74
N ARG A 32 21.99 -16.84 -8.90
CA ARG A 32 22.19 -18.28 -9.13
C ARG A 32 22.82 -18.91 -7.90
N ALA A 33 21.99 -19.49 -7.05
CA ALA A 33 22.47 -20.42 -6.03
C ALA A 33 22.85 -21.75 -6.73
N ARG A 34 24.12 -22.12 -6.68
CA ARG A 34 24.51 -23.53 -6.85
C ARG A 34 24.40 -24.22 -5.48
N PRO A 35 23.98 -25.49 -5.41
CA PRO A 35 23.87 -26.22 -4.16
C PRO A 35 25.26 -26.50 -3.58
N TYR A 36 25.37 -26.43 -2.25
CA TYR A 36 26.56 -26.71 -1.47
C TYR A 36 26.56 -28.21 -1.13
N ASP A 37 27.55 -28.96 -1.62
CA ASP A 37 27.82 -30.34 -1.22
C ASP A 37 28.46 -30.36 0.18
N ALA A 38 27.87 -31.14 1.07
CA ALA A 38 28.43 -31.46 2.37
C ALA A 38 29.23 -32.75 2.24
N ASP A 39 30.56 -32.65 2.24
CA ASP A 39 31.47 -33.74 2.61
C ASP A 39 32.91 -33.20 2.70
N ARG A 40 33.41 -33.06 3.93
CA ARG A 40 34.73 -33.54 4.39
C ARG A 40 35.12 -32.93 5.73
N GLU A 41 35.12 -33.81 6.73
CA GLU A 41 35.95 -33.70 7.92
C GLU A 41 37.46 -33.73 7.56
N ASP A 42 38.22 -33.20 8.51
CA ASP A 42 39.63 -33.49 8.82
C ASP A 42 40.73 -32.88 7.93
N HIS A 43 41.35 -31.80 8.45
CA HIS A 43 42.80 -31.81 8.65
C HIS A 43 43.27 -30.64 9.54
N ALA A 44 44.10 -31.01 10.50
CA ALA A 44 44.68 -30.18 11.53
C ALA A 44 45.85 -29.26 11.08
N GLN A 45 46.16 -28.31 11.97
CA GLN A 45 47.51 -27.89 12.42
C GLN A 45 48.31 -26.77 11.68
N ARG A 46 48.80 -25.84 12.54
CA ARG A 46 49.89 -24.84 12.42
C ARG A 46 49.47 -23.49 11.79
N HIS A 47 49.77 -22.29 12.33
CA HIS A 47 50.96 -21.80 13.02
C HIS A 47 50.66 -20.65 14.03
N HIS A 48 51.64 -20.47 14.93
CA HIS A 48 51.81 -19.54 16.06
C HIS A 48 51.95 -18.03 15.73
N HIS A 49 51.90 -17.23 16.82
CA HIS A 49 52.43 -15.87 17.07
C HIS A 49 51.56 -14.69 16.56
N ASP A 50 51.24 -13.61 17.30
CA ASP A 50 51.78 -13.02 18.54
C ASP A 50 50.71 -12.15 19.26
N ARG A 51 50.84 -12.02 20.59
CA ARG A 51 50.25 -10.94 21.43
C ARG A 51 51.21 -9.74 21.47
N PRO A 52 50.76 -8.54 21.89
CA PRO A 52 50.89 -8.17 23.32
C PRO A 52 49.68 -7.43 23.93
N GLU A 53 49.54 -7.62 25.25
CA GLU A 53 48.72 -6.84 26.19
C GLU A 53 49.36 -5.47 26.51
N ILE A 54 48.59 -4.52 27.08
CA ILE A 54 48.92 -3.80 28.32
C ILE A 54 47.69 -3.03 28.87
N ALA A 55 47.70 -2.95 30.20
CA ALA A 55 46.65 -2.66 31.19
C ALA A 55 46.39 -1.17 31.58
N LEU A 56 45.24 -1.00 32.26
CA LEU A 56 44.94 -0.18 33.46
C LEU A 56 45.09 1.37 33.44
N GLN A 57 44.01 2.07 33.85
CA GLN A 57 43.94 2.76 35.16
C GLN A 57 42.55 3.39 35.46
N ARG A 58 42.03 3.10 36.67
CA ARG A 58 40.94 3.82 37.37
C ARG A 58 41.49 5.07 38.06
N ARG A 59 40.65 6.11 38.22
CA ARG A 59 40.81 7.12 39.28
C ARG A 59 39.46 7.46 39.91
N GLU A 60 39.36 7.21 41.21
CA GLU A 60 38.43 7.83 42.16
C GLU A 60 39.04 9.13 42.71
N LYS A 61 38.20 10.11 43.06
CA LYS A 61 38.49 11.10 44.12
C LYS A 61 37.21 11.55 44.81
N THR A 62 37.31 11.61 46.13
CA THR A 62 36.29 11.93 47.14
C THR A 62 36.49 13.34 47.75
N SER A 63 35.41 13.83 48.38
CA SER A 63 35.28 14.75 49.54
C SER A 63 35.63 16.24 49.44
N HIS A 64 34.69 17.12 49.83
CA HIS A 64 34.61 17.67 51.20
C HIS A 64 33.33 18.50 51.49
N PHE A 65 32.92 18.42 52.76
CA PHE A 65 31.85 19.10 53.50
C PHE A 65 32.08 20.62 53.68
N LEU A 66 31.00 21.41 53.90
CA LEU A 66 30.92 22.50 54.90
C LEU A 66 29.48 23.05 55.07
N ARG A 67 29.00 23.05 56.32
CA ARG A 67 27.93 23.86 56.96
C ARG A 67 28.46 24.18 58.38
N PRO A 68 28.08 25.25 59.12
CA PRO A 68 26.68 25.43 59.60
C PRO A 68 26.19 26.86 60.06
N SER A 69 24.85 26.97 60.27
CA SER A 69 24.10 27.67 61.37
C SER A 69 23.94 29.22 61.46
N PRO A 70 23.08 29.80 62.36
CA PRO A 70 21.60 29.67 62.52
C PRO A 70 20.83 30.98 62.97
N GLY A 71 19.50 30.90 63.16
CA GLY A 71 18.67 31.81 64.02
C GLY A 71 17.44 32.44 63.32
N GLY A 72 16.24 32.60 63.88
CA GLY A 72 15.63 32.27 65.17
C GLY A 72 14.17 32.82 65.27
N SER A 73 13.32 32.11 66.04
CA SER A 73 12.12 32.52 66.82
C SER A 73 10.88 33.21 66.20
N GLY A 74 9.69 32.69 66.56
CA GLY A 74 8.40 33.42 66.51
C GLY A 74 7.14 32.55 66.70
N ILE A 75 6.50 32.66 67.87
CA ILE A 75 5.36 31.89 68.45
C ILE A 75 3.98 32.34 67.91
N GLY A 76 2.94 31.47 67.90
CA GLY A 76 1.52 31.93 67.95
C GLY A 76 0.38 31.02 67.44
N THR A 77 -0.01 30.03 68.26
CA THR A 77 -1.34 29.38 68.50
C THR A 77 -2.59 29.52 67.58
N ARG A 78 -3.20 28.33 67.35
CA ARG A 78 -4.63 27.88 67.43
C ARG A 78 -5.59 27.93 66.23
N ASP A 79 -5.90 26.69 65.77
CA ASP A 79 -7.20 26.04 65.46
C ASP A 79 -8.30 26.79 64.69
N SER A 80 -8.61 26.33 63.47
CA SER A 80 -9.73 25.40 63.22
C SER A 80 -9.95 25.16 61.73
N ASP A 81 -10.12 23.89 61.38
CA ASP A 81 -10.56 23.25 60.13
C ASP A 81 -11.16 24.13 59.02
N ASP A 82 -10.49 24.12 57.85
CA ASP A 82 -11.15 24.27 56.56
C ASP A 82 -10.37 23.51 55.47
N HIS A 83 -11.01 22.55 54.81
CA HIS A 83 -10.40 21.74 53.76
C HIS A 83 -10.45 22.50 52.43
N SER A 84 -9.33 23.14 52.06
CA SER A 84 -9.09 23.64 50.70
C SER A 84 -7.69 23.33 50.18
N PHE A 85 -7.65 22.55 49.10
CA PHE A 85 -6.90 22.76 47.84
C PHE A 85 -5.41 23.16 47.82
N ASN A 86 -4.62 22.29 47.15
CA ASN A 86 -3.77 22.55 45.98
C ASN A 86 -2.22 22.49 46.08
N CYS A 87 -1.67 21.81 45.07
CA CYS A 87 -0.38 21.99 44.38
C CYS A 87 0.95 21.78 45.14
N GLN A 88 1.62 20.65 44.88
CA GLN A 88 3.08 20.63 44.69
C GLN A 88 3.49 19.78 43.48
N VAL A 89 4.43 20.36 42.75
CA VAL A 89 5.05 19.92 41.50
C VAL A 89 5.90 18.67 41.74
N GLY A 90 5.58 17.57 41.04
CA GLY A 90 6.34 16.33 41.03
C GLY A 90 6.83 15.99 39.62
N GLN A 91 8.11 15.62 39.51
CA GLN A 91 8.88 15.40 38.28
C GLN A 91 8.41 14.19 37.45
N PRO A 92 8.69 14.13 36.13
CA PRO A 92 8.26 13.03 35.28
C PRO A 92 9.06 11.75 35.54
N THR A 93 8.35 10.67 35.87
CA THR A 93 8.88 9.30 36.00
C THR A 93 9.02 8.66 34.60
N PRO A 94 10.13 7.96 34.29
CA PRO A 94 10.29 7.27 33.00
C PRO A 94 9.33 6.08 32.85
N ILE A 95 8.70 5.99 31.67
CA ILE A 95 7.83 4.88 31.24
C ILE A 95 8.71 3.65 30.97
N ALA A 96 8.91 2.81 31.97
CA ALA A 96 9.51 1.48 31.81
C ALA A 96 8.78 0.36 32.59
N GLU A 97 7.72 0.66 33.33
CA GLU A 97 7.04 -0.34 34.17
C GLU A 97 5.51 -0.31 34.04
N LEU A 98 4.97 -0.57 32.85
CA LEU A 98 3.58 -1.03 32.68
C LEU A 98 3.48 -1.99 31.49
N LEU A 99 4.13 -3.15 31.60
CA LEU A 99 3.78 -4.35 30.84
C LEU A 99 3.38 -5.42 31.85
N PRO A 100 2.19 -6.04 31.76
CA PRO A 100 1.82 -7.11 32.68
C PRO A 100 2.73 -8.32 32.46
N ARG A 101 3.40 -8.73 33.53
CA ARG A 101 4.14 -9.99 33.61
C ARG A 101 3.15 -11.15 33.54
N GLN A 102 3.12 -11.87 32.41
CA GLN A 102 2.66 -13.25 32.39
C GLN A 102 3.82 -14.18 32.09
N ALA A 103 3.88 -15.25 32.88
CA ALA A 103 5.02 -16.10 33.10
C ALA A 103 5.48 -16.85 31.84
N THR A 104 6.79 -16.83 31.64
CA THR A 104 7.56 -17.72 30.76
C THR A 104 7.42 -19.17 31.21
N SER A 105 6.75 -20.01 30.41
CA SER A 105 7.15 -21.41 30.25
C SER A 105 7.81 -21.55 28.89
N VAL A 106 9.14 -21.64 28.89
CA VAL A 106 9.95 -21.94 27.71
C VAL A 106 9.68 -23.40 27.34
N VAL A 107 8.85 -23.61 26.32
CA VAL A 107 8.80 -24.85 25.55
C VAL A 107 9.31 -24.50 24.17
N GLY A 108 10.34 -25.23 23.73
CA GLY A 108 11.15 -24.92 22.55
C GLY A 108 10.30 -24.66 21.30
N CYS A 109 10.62 -23.55 20.62
CA CYS A 109 10.12 -23.26 19.29
C CYS A 109 10.71 -24.30 18.32
N PRO A 110 9.89 -25.11 17.62
CA PRO A 110 10.40 -25.93 16.53
C PRO A 110 10.85 -24.99 15.42
N THR A 111 12.07 -25.19 14.96
CA THR A 111 12.54 -24.68 13.67
C THR A 111 11.49 -24.97 12.61
N THR A 112 10.86 -23.94 12.05
CA THR A 112 9.97 -24.11 10.90
C THR A 112 10.83 -24.44 9.69
N GLU A 113 11.04 -25.74 9.47
CA GLU A 113 11.19 -26.30 8.15
C GLU A 113 10.08 -25.73 7.25
N GLY A 114 10.46 -25.35 6.03
CA GLY A 114 9.55 -24.71 5.10
C GLY A 114 8.29 -25.55 4.91
N SER A 115 7.16 -25.03 5.38
CA SER A 115 5.86 -25.56 5.00
C SER A 115 5.69 -25.31 3.50
N ARG A 116 6.07 -26.30 2.69
CA ARG A 116 5.42 -26.50 1.39
C ARG A 116 3.97 -26.83 1.72
N TYR A 117 3.14 -25.80 1.79
CA TYR A 117 1.76 -26.00 1.41
C TYR A 117 1.80 -26.34 -0.06
N GLU A 118 1.69 -27.64 -0.36
CA GLU A 118 1.23 -28.07 -1.67
C GLU A 118 -0.10 -27.36 -1.89
N LEU A 119 -0.08 -26.33 -2.75
CA LEU A 119 -1.29 -25.88 -3.42
C LEU A 119 -1.93 -27.15 -3.94
N LYS A 120 -3.09 -27.53 -3.39
CA LYS A 120 -3.94 -28.53 -4.03
C LYS A 120 -4.30 -27.94 -5.38
N ASP A 121 -3.51 -28.32 -6.38
CA ASP A 121 -3.72 -27.99 -7.76
C ASP A 121 -4.91 -28.83 -8.22
N SER A 122 -6.11 -28.35 -7.89
CA SER A 122 -7.34 -28.88 -8.46
C SER A 122 -7.61 -28.24 -9.83
N THR A 123 -6.58 -27.82 -10.56
CA THR A 123 -6.74 -27.65 -12.00
C THR A 123 -6.91 -29.03 -12.59
N LYS A 124 -8.10 -29.34 -13.09
CA LYS A 124 -8.15 -30.25 -14.23
C LYS A 124 -7.27 -29.61 -15.30
N PRO A 125 -6.19 -30.25 -15.77
CA PRO A 125 -5.46 -29.73 -16.91
C PRO A 125 -6.47 -29.65 -18.06
N MET A 126 -6.68 -28.43 -18.57
CA MET A 126 -7.47 -28.25 -19.78
C MET A 126 -6.76 -28.96 -20.93
N ALA A 127 -7.53 -29.58 -21.81
CA ALA A 127 -7.05 -29.96 -23.13
C ALA A 127 -6.53 -28.70 -23.84
N ASP A 128 -5.42 -28.86 -24.55
CA ASP A 128 -4.76 -27.94 -25.47
C ASP A 128 -5.74 -26.94 -26.13
N GLY A 129 -5.80 -25.69 -25.65
CA GLY A 129 -6.83 -24.76 -26.13
C GLY A 129 -6.88 -23.32 -25.62
N SER A 130 -6.37 -22.95 -24.44
CA SER A 130 -6.37 -21.52 -24.08
C SER A 130 -5.27 -21.13 -23.09
N SER A 131 -4.07 -20.93 -23.62
CA SER A 131 -3.04 -20.17 -22.91
C SER A 131 -3.57 -18.77 -22.55
N ILE A 132 -3.10 -18.19 -21.44
CA ILE A 132 -3.39 -16.78 -21.10
C ILE A 132 -3.07 -15.89 -22.32
N PRO A 133 -4.02 -15.05 -22.81
CA PRO A 133 -3.78 -14.14 -23.93
C PRO A 133 -2.60 -13.22 -23.64
N ARG A 134 -1.81 -12.90 -24.67
CA ARG A 134 -0.62 -12.05 -24.52
C ARG A 134 -0.99 -10.59 -24.28
N ASP A 135 -2.07 -10.15 -24.91
CA ASP A 135 -2.64 -8.80 -24.87
C ASP A 135 -4.10 -8.83 -25.34
N GLY A 136 -4.74 -7.66 -25.37
CA GLY A 136 -6.13 -7.53 -25.82
C GLY A 136 -6.39 -7.93 -27.27
N GLY A 137 -5.39 -7.89 -28.16
CA GLY A 137 -5.53 -8.33 -29.55
C GLY A 137 -5.58 -9.85 -29.69
N ALA A 138 -5.09 -10.59 -28.69
CA ALA A 138 -5.14 -12.04 -28.63
C ALA A 138 -6.41 -12.59 -27.98
N ILE A 139 -7.35 -11.75 -27.55
CA ILE A 139 -8.63 -12.18 -26.99
C ILE A 139 -9.61 -12.43 -28.15
N THR A 140 -10.07 -13.68 -28.29
CA THR A 140 -11.06 -14.07 -29.30
C THR A 140 -12.38 -14.52 -28.66
N ALA A 141 -13.42 -14.69 -29.47
CA ALA A 141 -14.71 -15.20 -29.02
C ALA A 141 -14.56 -16.62 -28.43
N GLU A 142 -13.80 -17.48 -29.11
CA GLU A 142 -13.52 -18.87 -28.70
C GLU A 142 -12.77 -18.91 -27.37
N TRP A 143 -11.82 -17.99 -27.16
CA TRP A 143 -11.11 -17.87 -25.90
C TRP A 143 -12.05 -17.47 -24.75
N VAL A 144 -12.93 -16.49 -24.97
CA VAL A 144 -13.91 -16.06 -23.94
C VAL A 144 -14.88 -17.18 -23.62
N GLU A 145 -15.41 -17.88 -24.61
CA GLU A 145 -16.26 -19.06 -24.41
C GLU A 145 -15.55 -20.13 -23.59
N SER A 146 -14.30 -20.45 -23.94
CA SER A 146 -13.50 -21.43 -23.21
C SER A 146 -13.25 -21.02 -21.76
N ALA A 147 -12.95 -19.74 -21.53
CA ALA A 147 -12.76 -19.19 -20.19
C ALA A 147 -14.05 -19.29 -19.35
N LEU A 148 -15.19 -18.91 -19.94
CA LEU A 148 -16.51 -19.00 -19.30
C LEU A 148 -16.89 -20.45 -18.97
N VAL A 149 -16.67 -21.40 -19.90
CA VAL A 149 -16.89 -22.83 -19.66
C VAL A 149 -16.00 -23.33 -18.52
N ALA A 150 -14.70 -22.98 -18.53
CA ALA A 150 -13.75 -23.37 -17.49
C ALA A 150 -14.11 -22.79 -16.11
N GLY A 151 -14.77 -21.64 -16.08
CA GLY A 151 -15.28 -21.02 -14.86
C GLY A 151 -16.68 -21.48 -14.43
N GLY A 152 -17.33 -22.40 -15.16
CA GLY A 152 -18.66 -22.90 -14.83
C GLY A 152 -19.82 -21.99 -15.27
N HIS A 153 -19.58 -21.09 -16.23
CA HIS A 153 -20.55 -20.15 -16.78
C HIS A 153 -20.75 -20.34 -18.30
N PRO A 154 -21.05 -21.57 -18.79
CA PRO A 154 -21.19 -21.81 -20.22
C PRO A 154 -22.29 -20.94 -20.84
N LEU A 155 -22.01 -20.37 -22.01
CA LEU A 155 -23.03 -19.65 -22.77
C LEU A 155 -24.01 -20.65 -23.42
N PRO A 156 -25.31 -20.31 -23.51
CA PRO A 156 -26.31 -21.18 -24.11
C PRO A 156 -26.14 -21.33 -25.63
N ARG A 157 -25.45 -20.39 -26.28
CA ARG A 157 -25.10 -20.40 -27.71
C ARG A 157 -23.71 -19.79 -27.90
N PRO A 158 -22.98 -20.18 -28.96
CA PRO A 158 -21.73 -19.53 -29.33
C PRO A 158 -21.92 -18.04 -29.61
N LEU A 159 -20.87 -17.27 -29.36
CA LEU A 159 -20.71 -15.88 -29.71
C LEU A 159 -20.48 -15.77 -31.21
N LYS A 160 -21.11 -14.76 -31.82
CA LYS A 160 -20.86 -14.41 -33.23
C LYS A 160 -19.53 -13.66 -33.41
N GLY A 161 -19.12 -12.96 -32.37
CA GLY A 161 -17.92 -12.14 -32.37
C GLY A 161 -17.72 -11.44 -31.03
N ILE A 162 -16.57 -10.77 -30.94
CA ILE A 162 -16.20 -10.00 -29.77
C ILE A 162 -15.56 -8.69 -30.21
N ARG A 163 -15.87 -7.60 -29.49
CA ARG A 163 -15.14 -6.33 -29.61
C ARG A 163 -14.43 -6.07 -28.29
N VAL A 164 -13.13 -5.83 -28.36
CA VAL A 164 -12.30 -5.55 -27.18
C VAL A 164 -11.94 -4.07 -27.17
N GLU A 165 -12.16 -3.42 -26.04
CA GLU A 165 -11.82 -2.02 -25.77
C GLU A 165 -10.90 -1.98 -24.55
N GLU A 166 -9.72 -1.36 -24.64
CA GLU A 166 -8.92 -1.09 -23.44
C GLU A 166 -9.47 0.12 -22.68
N ILE A 167 -9.72 -0.07 -21.39
CA ILE A 167 -10.35 0.91 -20.51
C ILE A 167 -9.49 1.17 -19.27
N GLY A 168 -9.75 2.28 -18.59
CA GLY A 168 -9.08 2.63 -17.33
C GLY A 168 -7.97 3.66 -17.52
N ILE A 169 -7.67 4.37 -16.43
CA ILE A 169 -6.77 5.53 -16.44
C ILE A 169 -5.35 5.05 -16.17
N GLY A 170 -4.41 5.37 -17.06
CA GLY A 170 -3.08 4.77 -17.04
C GLY A 170 -3.04 3.38 -17.68
N ALA A 171 -3.85 3.16 -18.74
CA ALA A 171 -3.83 1.98 -19.59
C ALA A 171 -2.39 1.47 -19.83
N GLY A 172 -2.17 0.18 -19.55
CA GLY A 172 -0.88 -0.48 -19.69
C GLY A 172 0.18 -0.15 -18.63
N ILE A 173 -0.09 0.67 -17.59
CA ILE A 173 0.89 0.93 -16.53
C ILE A 173 1.03 -0.30 -15.64
N LEU A 174 0.04 -0.68 -14.82
CA LEU A 174 0.16 -1.86 -13.95
C LEU A 174 -0.40 -3.13 -14.58
N GLY A 175 -1.37 -3.02 -15.50
CA GLY A 175 -1.99 -4.13 -16.23
C GLY A 175 -2.80 -3.60 -17.41
N GLN A 176 -3.35 -4.50 -18.23
CA GLN A 176 -4.41 -4.17 -19.19
C GLN A 176 -5.75 -4.45 -18.53
N VAL A 177 -6.69 -3.53 -18.65
CA VAL A 177 -8.09 -3.72 -18.26
C VAL A 177 -8.91 -3.56 -19.53
N LEU A 178 -9.54 -4.64 -19.96
CA LEU A 178 -10.13 -4.75 -21.28
C LEU A 178 -11.62 -5.03 -21.12
N ARG A 179 -12.46 -4.20 -21.72
CA ARG A 179 -13.87 -4.47 -21.84
C ARG A 179 -14.13 -5.28 -23.11
N CYS A 180 -14.73 -6.43 -22.92
CA CYS A 180 -15.13 -7.34 -23.98
C CYS A 180 -16.64 -7.21 -24.21
N HIS A 181 -17.03 -6.72 -25.38
CA HIS A 181 -18.43 -6.69 -25.83
C HIS A 181 -18.76 -7.98 -26.56
N LEU A 182 -19.75 -8.71 -26.06
CA LEU A 182 -20.14 -10.02 -26.59
C LEU A 182 -21.24 -9.84 -27.63
N GLN A 183 -20.99 -10.25 -28.88
CA GLN A 183 -21.96 -10.14 -29.97
C GLN A 183 -22.73 -11.45 -30.13
N ARG A 184 -24.06 -11.37 -30.24
CA ARG A 184 -24.96 -12.55 -30.29
C ARG A 184 -25.90 -12.47 -31.50
N ASP A 185 -26.46 -13.61 -31.90
CA ASP A 185 -27.37 -13.71 -33.06
C ASP A 185 -28.68 -12.90 -32.90
N THR A 186 -29.00 -12.40 -31.71
CA THR A 186 -30.21 -11.61 -31.44
C THR A 186 -30.07 -10.11 -31.73
N ASP A 187 -28.90 -9.63 -32.14
CA ASP A 187 -28.65 -8.19 -32.37
C ASP A 187 -29.30 -7.63 -33.67
N GLN A 188 -30.17 -8.40 -34.34
CA GLN A 188 -31.09 -7.84 -35.35
C GLN A 188 -32.36 -7.30 -34.67
N GLY A 189 -32.28 -6.05 -34.20
CA GLY A 189 -33.43 -5.15 -34.06
C GLY A 189 -34.37 -5.39 -32.87
N GLY A 190 -34.15 -4.62 -31.79
CA GLY A 190 -35.19 -4.43 -30.78
C GLY A 190 -34.64 -3.94 -29.44
N LEU A 191 -34.68 -2.62 -29.23
CA LEU A 191 -34.59 -2.01 -27.91
C LEU A 191 -35.84 -2.42 -27.12
N HIS A 192 -35.85 -3.61 -26.53
CA HIS A 192 -36.89 -4.01 -25.59
C HIS A 192 -36.36 -3.88 -24.18
N ASP A 193 -36.84 -2.81 -23.54
CA ASP A 193 -36.82 -2.56 -22.12
C ASP A 193 -37.45 -3.76 -21.39
N ARG A 194 -36.62 -4.74 -21.00
CA ARG A 194 -37.05 -5.85 -20.15
C ARG A 194 -36.54 -5.58 -18.74
N GLN A 195 -37.47 -5.16 -17.90
CA GLN A 195 -37.31 -5.13 -16.45
C GLN A 195 -36.86 -6.52 -15.96
N PRO A 196 -35.78 -6.65 -15.18
CA PRO A 196 -35.32 -7.94 -14.69
C PRO A 196 -36.30 -8.45 -13.62
N THR A 197 -37.19 -9.37 -13.99
CA THR A 197 -37.99 -10.11 -13.03
C THR A 197 -37.13 -11.20 -12.39
N SER A 198 -36.88 -11.02 -11.10
CA SER A 198 -36.13 -11.93 -10.22
C SER A 198 -36.85 -13.27 -10.04
N ARG A 199 -36.48 -14.27 -10.86
CA ARG A 199 -36.56 -15.69 -10.50
C ARG A 199 -35.30 -16.41 -11.00
N GLU A 200 -34.70 -17.18 -10.10
CA GLU A 200 -33.54 -18.05 -10.37
C GLU A 200 -33.85 -18.98 -11.55
N GLY A 201 -33.24 -18.73 -12.70
CA GLY A 201 -33.44 -19.56 -13.90
C GLY A 201 -33.26 -18.80 -15.23
N ASP A 202 -33.42 -17.47 -15.22
CA ASP A 202 -33.25 -16.64 -16.43
C ASP A 202 -32.15 -15.59 -16.23
N ARG A 203 -30.89 -16.05 -16.05
CA ARG A 203 -29.75 -15.13 -16.18
C ARG A 203 -29.42 -15.05 -17.65
N SER A 204 -30.02 -14.08 -18.33
CA SER A 204 -29.51 -13.63 -19.62
C SER A 204 -28.00 -13.38 -19.48
N PRO A 205 -27.15 -14.02 -20.31
CA PRO A 205 -25.71 -13.89 -20.17
C PRO A 205 -25.27 -12.44 -20.35
N PRO A 206 -24.21 -11.99 -19.65
CA PRO A 206 -23.81 -10.59 -19.62
C PRO A 206 -23.48 -10.10 -21.03
N GLU A 207 -23.93 -8.89 -21.38
CA GLU A 207 -23.59 -8.27 -22.66
C GLU A 207 -22.10 -7.96 -22.77
N THR A 208 -21.44 -7.76 -21.63
CA THR A 208 -20.04 -7.39 -21.55
C THR A 208 -19.34 -8.00 -20.35
N LEU A 209 -18.04 -8.22 -20.50
CA LEU A 209 -17.13 -8.72 -19.47
C LEU A 209 -15.91 -7.81 -19.35
N ILE A 210 -15.28 -7.80 -18.18
CA ILE A 210 -13.96 -7.19 -17.98
C ILE A 210 -12.90 -8.29 -17.97
N VAL A 211 -11.89 -8.18 -18.82
CA VAL A 211 -10.72 -9.04 -18.84
C VAL A 211 -9.51 -8.26 -18.33
N LYS A 212 -8.86 -8.74 -17.28
CA LYS A 212 -7.58 -8.20 -16.80
C LYS A 212 -6.43 -9.08 -17.24
N LEU A 213 -5.39 -8.46 -17.81
CA LEU A 213 -4.15 -9.12 -18.25
C LEU A 213 -2.91 -8.35 -17.75
N PRO A 214 -1.72 -8.96 -17.78
CA PRO A 214 -0.47 -8.25 -17.51
C PRO A 214 -0.25 -7.04 -18.42
N SER A 215 0.53 -6.08 -17.95
CA SER A 215 0.96 -4.94 -18.77
C SER A 215 1.71 -5.41 -20.02
N VAL A 216 1.50 -4.75 -21.17
CA VAL A 216 2.32 -4.98 -22.37
C VAL A 216 3.76 -4.48 -22.23
N LYS A 217 4.03 -3.59 -21.27
CA LYS A 217 5.37 -3.05 -20.99
C LYS A 217 6.17 -4.00 -20.09
N ALA A 218 7.30 -4.50 -20.60
CA ALA A 218 8.14 -5.47 -19.88
C ALA A 218 8.68 -4.95 -18.54
N LYS A 219 9.02 -3.64 -18.45
CA LYS A 219 9.46 -2.99 -17.21
C LYS A 219 8.39 -3.11 -16.12
N ASN A 220 7.14 -2.85 -16.48
CA ASN A 220 6.02 -2.86 -15.55
C ASN A 220 5.68 -4.28 -15.11
N ARG A 221 5.66 -5.26 -16.04
CA ARG A 221 5.50 -6.69 -15.68
C ARG A 221 6.56 -7.16 -14.68
N ARG A 222 7.83 -6.78 -14.88
CA ARG A 222 8.92 -7.12 -13.94
C ARG A 222 8.68 -6.52 -12.56
N MET A 223 8.21 -5.27 -12.49
CA MET A 223 7.86 -4.63 -11.23
C MET A 223 6.69 -5.35 -10.55
N SER A 224 5.59 -5.58 -11.27
CA SER A 224 4.41 -6.29 -10.75
C SER A 224 4.73 -7.71 -10.27
N LYS A 225 5.66 -8.42 -10.93
CA LYS A 225 6.17 -9.72 -10.46
C LYS A 225 6.94 -9.59 -9.13
N ARG A 226 7.83 -8.61 -8.99
CA ARG A 226 8.60 -8.38 -7.75
C ARG A 226 7.71 -8.02 -6.57
N LEU A 227 6.62 -7.29 -6.82
CA LEU A 227 5.65 -6.85 -5.81
C LEU A 227 4.45 -7.80 -5.67
N ALA A 228 4.45 -8.92 -6.40
CA ALA A 228 3.37 -9.90 -6.43
C ALA A 228 1.97 -9.33 -6.76
N LEU A 229 1.86 -8.18 -7.44
CA LEU A 229 0.58 -7.48 -7.65
C LEU A 229 -0.48 -8.35 -8.36
N TYR A 230 -0.10 -9.01 -9.45
CA TYR A 230 -1.00 -9.90 -10.21
C TYR A 230 -1.42 -11.12 -9.40
N ARG A 231 -0.50 -11.69 -8.63
CA ARG A 231 -0.78 -12.84 -7.79
C ARG A 231 -1.80 -12.49 -6.70
N ARG A 232 -1.64 -11.32 -6.07
CA ARG A 232 -2.54 -10.83 -5.02
C ARG A 232 -3.95 -10.63 -5.53
N GLU A 233 -4.11 -9.97 -6.67
CA GLU A 233 -5.44 -9.78 -7.26
C GLU A 233 -6.07 -11.11 -7.68
N TYR A 234 -5.29 -12.02 -8.27
CA TYR A 234 -5.75 -13.36 -8.61
C TYR A 234 -6.21 -14.16 -7.38
N GLU A 235 -5.40 -14.22 -6.33
CA GLU A 235 -5.71 -14.93 -5.08
C GLU A 235 -6.92 -14.32 -4.38
N PHE A 236 -7.06 -12.98 -4.42
CA PHE A 236 -8.24 -12.31 -3.89
C PHE A 236 -9.52 -12.79 -4.57
N TYR A 237 -9.64 -12.66 -5.89
CA TYR A 237 -10.88 -13.02 -6.57
C TYR A 237 -11.19 -14.52 -6.47
N ARG A 238 -10.15 -15.37 -6.50
CA ARG A 238 -10.30 -16.81 -6.40
C ARG A 238 -10.76 -17.26 -5.01
N ASP A 239 -10.16 -16.72 -3.95
CA ASP A 239 -10.29 -17.30 -2.59
C ASP A 239 -11.14 -16.46 -1.63
N LEU A 240 -11.27 -15.15 -1.90
CA LEU A 240 -11.85 -14.18 -0.97
C LEU A 240 -13.02 -13.38 -1.55
N GLY A 241 -13.05 -13.10 -2.85
CA GLY A 241 -14.01 -12.15 -3.44
C GLY A 241 -15.46 -12.38 -3.04
N SER A 242 -15.93 -13.63 -3.07
CA SER A 242 -17.31 -14.00 -2.69
C SER A 242 -17.57 -14.08 -1.18
N ARG A 243 -16.53 -13.98 -0.34
CA ARG A 243 -16.59 -14.12 1.12
C ARG A 243 -16.44 -12.80 1.87
N VAL A 244 -15.95 -11.76 1.20
CA VAL A 244 -15.78 -10.44 1.81
C VAL A 244 -17.13 -9.72 1.84
N PRO A 245 -17.54 -9.10 2.97
CA PRO A 245 -18.81 -8.35 3.05
C PRO A 245 -18.67 -6.94 2.45
N LEU A 246 -18.15 -6.88 1.23
CA LEU A 246 -18.04 -5.71 0.36
C LEU A 246 -18.29 -6.21 -1.06
N ARG A 247 -19.11 -5.50 -1.84
CA ARG A 247 -19.41 -5.95 -3.20
C ARG A 247 -18.12 -5.93 -4.04
N THR A 248 -17.86 -7.02 -4.73
CA THR A 248 -16.79 -7.14 -5.73
C THR A 248 -17.40 -7.52 -7.07
N PRO A 249 -16.73 -7.27 -8.20
CA PRO A 249 -17.10 -7.89 -9.47
C PRO A 249 -17.23 -9.40 -9.31
N ALA A 250 -18.31 -10.00 -9.84
CA ALA A 250 -18.41 -11.45 -9.93
C ALA A 250 -17.24 -12.01 -10.75
N LEU A 251 -16.64 -13.09 -10.26
CA LEU A 251 -15.58 -13.80 -10.97
C LEU A 251 -16.20 -14.82 -11.92
N TYR A 252 -15.95 -14.66 -13.22
CA TYR A 252 -16.34 -15.64 -14.24
C TYR A 252 -15.22 -16.62 -14.57
N HIS A 253 -13.95 -16.20 -14.50
CA HIS A 253 -12.80 -17.08 -14.75
C HIS A 253 -11.53 -16.46 -14.16
N ALA A 254 -10.65 -17.31 -13.60
CA ALA A 254 -9.35 -16.90 -13.11
C ALA A 254 -8.27 -17.91 -13.53
N GLN A 255 -7.15 -17.41 -14.06
CA GLN A 255 -5.99 -18.21 -14.40
C GLN A 255 -4.71 -17.51 -13.94
N PHE A 256 -3.75 -18.26 -13.42
CA PHE A 256 -2.44 -17.74 -13.02
C PHE A 256 -1.34 -18.74 -13.40
N GLU A 257 -0.26 -18.24 -13.97
CA GLU A 257 0.89 -19.03 -14.43
C GLU A 257 2.10 -18.69 -13.54
N PRO A 258 2.48 -19.53 -12.56
CA PRO A 258 3.50 -19.19 -11.56
C PRO A 258 4.87 -18.85 -12.13
N GLY A 259 5.33 -19.57 -13.17
CA GLY A 259 6.66 -19.37 -13.76
C GLY A 259 6.81 -18.01 -14.44
N SER A 260 5.86 -17.68 -15.32
CA SER A 260 5.84 -16.42 -16.07
C SER A 260 5.26 -15.25 -15.26
N HIS A 261 4.53 -15.56 -14.18
CA HIS A 261 3.73 -14.63 -13.37
C HIS A 261 2.67 -13.90 -14.20
N ARG A 262 2.18 -14.53 -15.28
CA ARG A 262 1.03 -14.06 -16.04
C ARG A 262 -0.26 -14.49 -15.36
N PHE A 263 -1.31 -13.73 -15.62
CA PHE A 263 -2.63 -14.02 -15.09
C PHE A 263 -3.72 -13.60 -16.09
N ALA A 264 -4.91 -14.16 -15.94
CA ALA A 264 -6.12 -13.67 -16.57
C ALA A 264 -7.23 -13.67 -15.52
N LEU A 265 -7.98 -12.58 -15.45
CA LEU A 265 -9.25 -12.52 -14.72
C LEU A 265 -10.34 -12.12 -15.70
N VAL A 266 -11.45 -12.84 -15.69
CA VAL A 266 -12.69 -12.49 -16.39
C VAL A 266 -13.71 -12.15 -15.31
N LEU A 267 -14.15 -10.89 -15.29
CA LEU A 267 -14.92 -10.27 -14.22
C LEU A 267 -16.20 -9.63 -14.76
N GLU A 268 -17.19 -9.46 -13.87
CA GLU A 268 -18.37 -8.61 -14.09
C GLU A 268 -17.97 -7.19 -14.49
N ASP A 269 -18.70 -6.63 -15.46
CA ASP A 269 -18.63 -5.20 -15.77
C ASP A 269 -19.63 -4.42 -14.90
N LEU A 270 -19.10 -3.55 -14.04
CA LEU A 270 -19.87 -2.77 -13.06
C LEU A 270 -20.48 -1.47 -13.62
N ARG A 271 -20.56 -1.30 -14.95
CA ARG A 271 -21.08 -0.09 -15.63
C ARG A 271 -22.44 0.46 -15.16
N GLY A 272 -23.26 -0.36 -14.50
CA GLY A 272 -24.54 0.08 -13.94
C GLY A 272 -24.41 0.88 -12.64
N LEU A 273 -23.19 1.03 -12.11
CA LEU A 273 -22.89 1.76 -10.89
C LEU A 273 -22.20 3.09 -11.20
N GLY A 274 -22.43 4.08 -10.35
CA GLY A 274 -21.84 5.41 -10.47
C GLY A 274 -20.37 5.42 -10.08
N VAL A 275 -19.57 6.15 -10.86
CA VAL A 275 -18.15 6.42 -10.59
C VAL A 275 -18.01 7.86 -10.11
N VAL A 276 -17.11 8.10 -9.17
CA VAL A 276 -16.82 9.44 -8.63
C VAL A 276 -15.42 9.87 -9.05
N ASP A 277 -15.29 11.08 -9.60
CA ASP A 277 -13.97 11.61 -9.94
C ASP A 277 -13.16 11.94 -8.68
N GLN A 278 -12.05 11.23 -8.48
CA GLN A 278 -11.17 11.44 -7.33
C GLN A 278 -10.57 12.86 -7.26
N VAL A 279 -10.42 13.54 -8.41
CA VAL A 279 -9.97 14.94 -8.45
C VAL A 279 -11.00 15.84 -7.76
N ALA A 280 -12.28 15.72 -8.11
CA ALA A 280 -13.37 16.43 -7.47
C ALA A 280 -13.51 16.08 -5.97
N GLY A 281 -13.28 14.81 -5.64
CA GLY A 281 -13.41 14.27 -4.28
C GLY A 281 -14.84 13.87 -3.94
N ALA A 282 -14.99 13.05 -2.91
CA ALA A 282 -16.29 12.53 -2.48
C ALA A 282 -17.09 13.57 -1.71
N THR A 283 -18.42 13.50 -1.88
CA THR A 283 -19.37 14.16 -1.00
C THR A 283 -19.40 13.48 0.38
N PRO A 284 -19.88 14.17 1.43
CA PRO A 284 -20.06 13.56 2.75
C PRO A 284 -20.88 12.25 2.74
N ALA A 285 -21.94 12.18 1.92
CA ALA A 285 -22.77 10.98 1.82
C ALA A 285 -22.03 9.80 1.17
N GLN A 286 -21.26 10.06 0.10
CA GLN A 286 -20.41 9.04 -0.53
C GLN A 286 -19.31 8.57 0.42
N ALA A 287 -18.72 9.47 1.21
CA ALA A 287 -17.71 9.14 2.19
C ALA A 287 -18.25 8.16 3.25
N ARG A 288 -19.40 8.48 3.85
CA ARG A 288 -20.05 7.60 4.85
C ARG A 288 -20.39 6.23 4.27
N ARG A 289 -20.94 6.18 3.04
CA ARG A 289 -21.21 4.91 2.33
C ARG A 289 -19.94 4.06 2.16
N ALA A 290 -18.87 4.67 1.64
CA ALA A 290 -17.59 3.98 1.43
C ALA A 290 -16.98 3.48 2.73
N ILE A 291 -17.03 4.28 3.81
CA ILE A 291 -16.44 3.94 5.10
C ILE A 291 -17.27 2.88 5.84
N ARG A 292 -18.59 2.92 5.80
CA ARG A 292 -19.43 1.84 6.36
C ARG A 292 -19.15 0.50 5.66
N ALA A 293 -19.03 0.50 4.34
CA ALA A 293 -18.71 -0.70 3.58
C ALA A 293 -17.31 -1.23 3.92
N LEU A 294 -16.32 -0.35 4.06
CA LEU A 294 -14.96 -0.67 4.49
C LEU A 294 -14.93 -1.26 5.91
N ALA A 295 -15.64 -0.62 6.85
CA ALA A 295 -15.71 -1.05 8.25
C ALA A 295 -16.33 -2.45 8.39
N ARG A 296 -17.40 -2.76 7.63
CA ARG A 296 -17.98 -4.12 7.58
C ARG A 296 -16.97 -5.16 7.10
N MET A 297 -16.22 -4.85 6.04
CA MET A 297 -15.13 -5.71 5.57
C MET A 297 -14.08 -5.93 6.65
N HIS A 298 -13.57 -4.87 7.26
CA HIS A 298 -12.54 -4.99 8.29
C HIS A 298 -13.04 -5.75 9.53
N GLY A 299 -14.26 -5.50 9.98
CA GLY A 299 -14.86 -6.20 11.12
C GLY A 299 -14.95 -7.73 10.89
N ALA A 300 -15.21 -8.17 9.66
CA ALA A 300 -15.29 -9.60 9.34
C ALA A 300 -13.97 -10.35 9.53
N PHE A 301 -12.82 -9.70 9.34
CA PHE A 301 -11.49 -10.33 9.46
C PHE A 301 -10.67 -9.81 10.64
N TRP A 302 -11.22 -8.93 11.47
CA TRP A 302 -10.53 -8.28 12.58
C TRP A 302 -9.95 -9.29 13.57
N ASN A 303 -8.62 -9.36 13.66
CA ASN A 303 -7.82 -10.36 14.38
C ASN A 303 -8.20 -11.83 14.08
N ARG A 304 -9.03 -12.08 13.06
CA ARG A 304 -9.48 -13.40 12.59
C ARG A 304 -8.74 -13.79 11.31
N THR A 305 -7.43 -13.55 11.29
CA THR A 305 -6.59 -13.72 10.10
C THR A 305 -6.19 -15.18 9.80
N HIS A 306 -6.66 -16.13 10.61
CA HIS A 306 -6.48 -17.57 10.41
C HIS A 306 -7.56 -18.19 9.52
N GLU A 307 -8.72 -17.55 9.37
CA GLU A 307 -9.87 -18.08 8.62
C GLU A 307 -10.52 -17.00 7.73
N PRO A 308 -10.17 -16.95 6.42
CA PRO A 308 -9.14 -17.76 5.75
C PRO A 308 -7.73 -17.41 6.22
N PRO A 309 -6.76 -18.31 6.02
CA PRO A 309 -5.39 -18.06 6.44
C PRO A 309 -4.77 -16.93 5.61
N LEU A 310 -4.83 -15.71 6.13
CA LEU A 310 -4.26 -14.52 5.48
C LEU A 310 -2.73 -14.53 5.47
N ALA A 311 -2.09 -15.51 6.13
CA ALA A 311 -0.65 -15.75 6.02
C ALA A 311 -0.20 -16.09 4.59
N ALA A 312 -1.09 -16.62 3.75
CA ALA A 312 -0.84 -16.85 2.34
C ALA A 312 -0.94 -15.56 1.49
N PHE A 313 -1.61 -14.53 2.02
CA PHE A 313 -1.76 -13.23 1.37
C PHE A 313 -0.57 -12.32 1.68
N TYR A 314 -0.41 -11.29 0.85
CA TYR A 314 0.67 -10.33 1.01
C TYR A 314 0.59 -9.63 2.37
N ASP A 315 1.72 -9.64 3.09
CA ASP A 315 1.91 -8.87 4.31
C ASP A 315 2.51 -7.51 3.94
N SER A 316 1.72 -6.43 4.03
CA SER A 316 2.21 -5.08 3.73
C SER A 316 3.28 -4.61 4.70
N THR A 317 3.37 -5.26 5.86
CA THR A 317 4.36 -5.00 6.90
C THR A 317 5.56 -5.95 6.81
N ASN A 318 5.72 -6.71 5.72
CA ASN A 318 6.80 -7.67 5.55
C ASN A 318 8.17 -7.09 5.97
N PRO A 319 8.81 -7.63 7.03
CA PRO A 319 10.08 -7.11 7.56
C PRO A 319 11.19 -7.00 6.51
N ARG A 320 11.21 -7.89 5.51
CA ARG A 320 12.21 -7.90 4.44
C ARG A 320 12.06 -6.73 3.46
N LEU A 321 10.85 -6.19 3.31
CA LEU A 321 10.56 -5.08 2.39
C LEU A 321 10.73 -3.71 3.06
N ARG A 322 10.64 -3.60 4.40
CA ARG A 322 10.70 -2.32 5.12
C ARG A 322 11.95 -1.47 4.77
N PRO A 323 13.18 -2.01 4.73
CA PRO A 323 14.37 -1.22 4.38
C PRO A 323 14.37 -0.74 2.92
N ILE A 324 13.80 -1.55 2.01
CA ILE A 324 13.67 -1.22 0.60
C ILE A 324 12.70 -0.06 0.43
N VAL A 325 11.52 -0.15 1.08
CA VAL A 325 10.51 0.93 1.06
C VAL A 325 11.08 2.22 1.65
N GLN A 326 11.84 2.13 2.76
CA GLN A 326 12.53 3.28 3.35
C GLN A 326 13.50 3.94 2.36
N THR A 327 14.32 3.14 1.67
CA THR A 327 15.27 3.64 0.67
C THR A 327 14.54 4.32 -0.50
N VAL A 328 13.49 3.71 -1.02
CA VAL A 328 12.67 4.27 -2.11
C VAL A 328 11.99 5.55 -1.69
N TYR A 329 11.46 5.60 -0.46
CA TYR A 329 10.85 6.81 0.09
C TYR A 329 11.86 7.94 0.19
N LEU A 330 13.04 7.71 0.77
CA LEU A 330 14.07 8.75 0.92
C LEU A 330 14.53 9.29 -0.43
N ALA A 331 14.77 8.41 -1.42
CA ALA A 331 15.12 8.83 -2.79
C ALA A 331 14.00 9.66 -3.45
N SER A 332 12.74 9.34 -3.16
CA SER A 332 11.58 10.03 -3.72
C SER A 332 11.28 11.34 -2.98
N LEU A 333 11.56 11.42 -1.68
CA LEU A 333 11.43 12.62 -0.87
C LEU A 333 12.36 13.72 -1.38
N VAL A 334 13.60 13.37 -1.72
CA VAL A 334 14.56 14.32 -2.28
C VAL A 334 14.00 14.98 -3.54
N ARG A 335 13.57 14.18 -4.52
CA ARG A 335 12.96 14.67 -5.76
C ARG A 335 11.66 15.42 -5.51
N THR A 336 10.83 14.98 -4.57
CA THR A 336 9.58 15.66 -4.23
C THR A 336 9.85 17.05 -3.66
N LEU A 337 10.85 17.20 -2.78
CA LEU A 337 11.21 18.50 -2.21
C LEU A 337 11.84 19.44 -3.25
N GLU A 338 12.54 18.92 -4.26
CA GLU A 338 13.05 19.72 -5.38
C GLU A 338 11.90 20.31 -6.23
N HIS A 339 10.88 19.51 -6.52
CA HIS A 339 9.80 19.88 -7.44
C HIS A 339 8.58 20.53 -6.77
N SER A 340 8.39 20.30 -5.48
CA SER A 340 7.17 20.68 -4.75
C SER A 340 7.45 21.07 -3.30
N GLY A 341 8.70 21.44 -2.99
CA GLY A 341 9.12 21.83 -1.64
C GLY A 341 8.43 23.10 -1.12
N ASP A 342 7.99 23.98 -2.01
CA ASP A 342 7.20 25.19 -1.73
C ASP A 342 5.84 24.88 -1.09
N ARG A 343 5.30 23.68 -1.32
CA ARG A 343 4.05 23.21 -0.72
C ARG A 343 4.21 22.72 0.71
N PHE A 344 5.43 22.47 1.16
CA PHE A 344 5.69 21.99 2.51
C PHE A 344 5.89 23.17 3.45
N SER A 345 5.10 23.20 4.52
CA SER A 345 5.44 23.99 5.70
C SER A 345 6.73 23.49 6.34
N SER A 346 7.35 24.32 7.19
CA SER A 346 8.53 23.89 7.95
C SER A 346 8.25 22.64 8.80
N THR A 347 7.04 22.52 9.34
CA THR A 347 6.57 21.39 10.16
C THR A 347 6.41 20.13 9.31
N THR A 348 5.65 20.19 8.22
CA THR A 348 5.39 19.01 7.37
C THR A 348 6.64 18.52 6.67
N ARG A 349 7.56 19.41 6.29
CA ARG A 349 8.88 19.03 5.78
C ARG A 349 9.68 18.24 6.80
N GLN A 350 9.78 18.75 8.04
CA GLN A 350 10.49 18.05 9.11
C GLN A 350 9.88 16.70 9.42
N LEU A 351 8.55 16.61 9.40
CA LEU A 351 7.82 15.37 9.60
C LEU A 351 8.11 14.36 8.47
N ALA A 352 8.11 14.78 7.20
CA ALA A 352 8.43 13.90 6.08
C ALA A 352 9.87 13.36 6.15
N GLU A 353 10.84 14.22 6.49
CA GLU A 353 12.24 13.81 6.70
C GLU A 353 12.37 12.84 7.89
N ALA A 354 11.73 13.14 9.03
CA ALA A 354 11.76 12.28 10.21
C ALA A 354 11.06 10.93 9.98
N PHE A 355 9.92 10.94 9.29
CA PHE A 355 9.20 9.74 8.91
C PHE A 355 10.04 8.84 8.01
N GLY A 356 10.71 9.41 6.99
CA GLY A 356 11.61 8.65 6.12
C GLY A 356 12.72 7.93 6.88
N MET A 357 13.31 8.59 7.87
CA MET A 357 14.37 7.98 8.69
C MET A 357 13.85 6.88 9.63
N ASN A 358 12.58 6.95 10.02
CA ASN A 358 11.95 6.03 10.98
C ASN A 358 10.91 5.09 10.33
N LEU A 359 10.89 4.97 9.00
CA LEU A 359 9.86 4.24 8.27
C LEU A 359 9.81 2.76 8.68
N THR A 360 10.97 2.14 8.85
CA THR A 360 11.10 0.76 9.34
C THR A 360 10.48 0.55 10.73
N TYR A 361 10.70 1.49 11.65
CA TYR A 361 10.11 1.48 12.99
C TYR A 361 8.60 1.70 12.95
N HIS A 362 8.14 2.65 12.14
CA HIS A 362 6.72 2.90 11.94
C HIS A 362 6.00 1.67 11.37
N ALA A 363 6.56 1.04 10.34
CA ALA A 363 6.02 -0.20 9.77
C ALA A 363 5.99 -1.35 10.79
N ALA A 364 6.98 -1.44 11.68
CA ALA A 364 6.97 -2.41 12.78
C ALA A 364 5.87 -2.12 13.80
N THR A 365 5.62 -0.84 14.10
CA THR A 365 4.54 -0.41 15.00
C THR A 365 3.17 -0.79 14.42
N LEU A 366 2.95 -0.54 13.13
CA LEU A 366 1.69 -0.92 12.46
C LEU A 366 1.50 -2.44 12.39
N ALA A 367 2.59 -3.21 12.26
CA ALA A 367 2.53 -4.67 12.29
C ALA A 367 2.08 -5.24 13.64
N ALA A 368 2.31 -4.51 14.73
CA ALA A 368 1.89 -4.89 16.08
C ALA A 368 0.45 -4.44 16.43
N CYS A 369 -0.16 -3.59 15.59
CA CYS A 369 -1.54 -3.15 15.77
C CYS A 369 -2.54 -4.26 15.41
N PRO A 370 -3.84 -4.13 15.73
CA PRO A 370 -4.86 -5.07 15.28
C PRO A 370 -4.80 -5.29 13.76
N GLN A 371 -4.85 -6.55 13.34
CA GLN A 371 -4.68 -6.95 11.95
C GLN A 371 -6.01 -7.43 11.36
N THR A 372 -6.26 -7.08 10.09
CA THR A 372 -7.42 -7.52 9.32
C THR A 372 -7.01 -7.72 7.85
N PHE A 373 -7.94 -8.20 7.02
CA PHE A 373 -7.81 -8.07 5.57
C PHE A 373 -8.10 -6.63 5.15
N THR A 374 -7.21 -6.05 4.34
CA THR A 374 -7.28 -4.68 3.84
C THR A 374 -7.27 -4.67 2.31
N HIS A 375 -7.87 -3.64 1.73
CA HIS A 375 -7.80 -3.37 0.30
C HIS A 375 -6.43 -2.80 -0.09
N GLY A 376 -5.84 -1.94 0.75
CA GLY A 376 -4.51 -1.35 0.58
C GLY A 376 -4.37 -0.28 -0.51
N ASP A 377 -5.46 0.03 -1.21
CA ASP A 377 -5.58 1.14 -2.19
C ASP A 377 -7.05 1.59 -2.29
N TYR A 378 -7.70 1.77 -1.14
CA TYR A 378 -9.13 2.09 -1.05
C TYR A 378 -9.40 3.56 -1.39
N ARG A 379 -9.56 3.86 -2.68
CA ARG A 379 -9.72 5.22 -3.24
C ARG A 379 -10.87 5.30 -4.24
N LEU A 380 -11.37 6.50 -4.51
CA LEU A 380 -12.58 6.71 -5.33
C LEU A 380 -12.49 6.14 -6.74
N ASP A 381 -11.32 6.21 -7.39
CA ASP A 381 -11.12 5.62 -8.72
C ASP A 381 -11.31 4.08 -8.70
N ASN A 382 -11.26 3.44 -7.53
CA ASN A 382 -11.46 2.00 -7.32
C ASN A 382 -12.85 1.66 -6.74
N LEU A 383 -13.73 2.65 -6.56
CA LEU A 383 -15.06 2.46 -5.98
C LEU A 383 -16.18 2.79 -6.96
N PHE A 384 -17.23 1.98 -6.88
CA PHE A 384 -18.47 2.14 -7.62
C PHE A 384 -19.63 2.25 -6.63
N PHE A 385 -20.51 3.22 -6.84
CA PHE A 385 -21.62 3.51 -5.95
C PHE A 385 -22.94 3.15 -6.61
N ALA A 386 -23.82 2.46 -5.89
CA ALA A 386 -25.17 2.24 -6.36
C ALA A 386 -25.91 3.58 -6.58
N GLN A 387 -26.66 3.64 -7.69
CA GLN A 387 -27.42 4.80 -8.15
C GLN A 387 -28.91 4.73 -7.81
N ASP A 388 -29.38 3.57 -7.38
CA ASP A 388 -30.77 3.30 -6.98
C ASP A 388 -31.11 3.80 -5.57
N GLY A 389 -30.20 4.57 -4.94
CA GLY A 389 -30.36 5.09 -3.59
C GLY A 389 -29.97 4.10 -2.48
N THR A 390 -29.58 2.87 -2.81
CA THR A 390 -29.04 1.93 -1.82
C THR A 390 -27.66 2.39 -1.33
N ASP A 391 -27.27 1.90 -0.15
CA ASP A 391 -25.96 2.17 0.45
C ASP A 391 -24.82 1.32 -0.15
N ASP A 392 -25.10 0.58 -1.23
CA ASP A 392 -24.16 -0.36 -1.83
C ASP A 392 -22.96 0.35 -2.46
N VAL A 393 -21.78 -0.19 -2.16
CA VAL A 393 -20.49 0.21 -2.71
C VAL A 393 -19.78 -1.05 -3.18
N ALA A 394 -19.29 -1.04 -4.41
CA ALA A 394 -18.44 -2.07 -4.95
C ALA A 394 -16.99 -1.57 -5.07
N ALA A 395 -16.03 -2.44 -4.75
CA ALA A 395 -14.61 -2.15 -4.86
C ALA A 395 -13.92 -3.05 -5.88
N ILE A 396 -13.02 -2.45 -6.64
CA ILE A 396 -12.18 -3.12 -7.64
C ILE A 396 -10.70 -2.90 -7.30
N ASP A 397 -9.83 -3.57 -8.06
CA ASP A 397 -8.38 -3.37 -7.97
C ASP A 397 -7.76 -3.81 -6.63
N TRP A 398 -7.83 -5.11 -6.39
CA TRP A 398 -7.35 -5.75 -5.15
C TRP A 398 -5.86 -6.13 -5.21
N GLN A 399 -5.10 -5.54 -6.14
CA GLN A 399 -3.67 -5.82 -6.31
C GLN A 399 -2.82 -5.37 -5.11
N ASN A 400 -3.36 -4.45 -4.31
CA ASN A 400 -2.78 -3.94 -3.07
C ASN A 400 -3.38 -4.55 -1.80
N SER A 401 -4.21 -5.59 -1.94
CA SER A 401 -4.87 -6.23 -0.81
C SER A 401 -3.96 -7.17 -0.02
N GLY A 402 -4.28 -7.36 1.25
CA GLY A 402 -3.50 -8.21 2.13
C GLY A 402 -3.74 -7.96 3.61
N ARG A 403 -2.92 -8.60 4.43
CA ARG A 403 -2.97 -8.46 5.89
C ARG A 403 -2.31 -7.15 6.30
N ASN A 404 -3.04 -6.30 7.01
CA ASN A 404 -2.56 -5.02 7.54
C ASN A 404 -3.50 -4.51 8.66
N CYS A 405 -3.14 -3.38 9.29
CA CYS A 405 -4.06 -2.61 10.11
C CYS A 405 -5.15 -1.96 9.25
N GLY A 406 -6.43 -2.24 9.53
CA GLY A 406 -7.57 -1.72 8.76
C GLY A 406 -7.69 -0.19 8.77
N ILE A 407 -7.11 0.44 9.80
CA ILE A 407 -7.07 1.90 9.91
C ILE A 407 -6.25 2.55 8.77
N TYR A 408 -5.35 1.79 8.13
CA TYR A 408 -4.64 2.26 6.93
C TYR A 408 -5.61 2.66 5.82
N ASP A 409 -6.57 1.81 5.45
CA ASP A 409 -7.52 2.12 4.37
C ASP A 409 -8.48 3.25 4.76
N LEU A 410 -8.82 3.39 6.05
CA LEU A 410 -9.62 4.51 6.56
C LEU A 410 -8.89 5.85 6.36
N ALA A 411 -7.63 5.93 6.81
CA ALA A 411 -6.78 7.11 6.61
C ALA A 411 -6.54 7.38 5.13
N TYR A 412 -6.30 6.33 4.35
CA TYR A 412 -6.11 6.41 2.90
C TYR A 412 -7.32 7.01 2.19
N PHE A 413 -8.52 6.58 2.57
CA PHE A 413 -9.74 7.11 1.99
C PHE A 413 -9.97 8.57 2.39
N LEU A 414 -10.08 8.86 3.69
CA LEU A 414 -10.49 10.19 4.19
C LEU A 414 -9.50 11.30 3.78
N ILE A 415 -8.21 11.00 3.73
CA ILE A 415 -7.17 11.96 3.36
C ILE A 415 -7.05 12.07 1.84
N GLY A 416 -7.03 10.94 1.12
CA GLY A 416 -6.77 10.93 -0.32
C GLY A 416 -7.95 11.39 -1.19
N ASN A 417 -9.19 11.26 -0.68
CA ASN A 417 -10.39 11.27 -1.51
C ASN A 417 -11.41 12.35 -1.15
N LEU A 418 -11.18 13.11 -0.08
CA LEU A 418 -12.00 14.27 0.28
C LEU A 418 -11.25 15.56 -0.02
N THR A 419 -11.97 16.61 -0.40
CA THR A 419 -11.37 17.95 -0.36
C THR A 419 -11.03 18.31 1.09
N VAL A 420 -10.00 19.14 1.29
CA VAL A 420 -9.59 19.55 2.65
C VAL A 420 -10.75 20.15 3.46
N PRO A 421 -11.62 21.03 2.90
CA PRO A 421 -12.78 21.54 3.64
C PRO A 421 -13.76 20.44 4.04
N VAL A 422 -14.09 19.51 3.13
CA VAL A 422 -15.03 18.42 3.43
C VAL A 422 -14.45 17.49 4.49
N ARG A 423 -13.16 17.12 4.40
CA ARG A 423 -12.49 16.31 5.42
C ARG A 423 -12.59 16.96 6.79
N ARG A 424 -12.21 18.23 6.92
CA ARG A 424 -12.27 18.97 8.19
C ARG A 424 -13.68 19.00 8.80
N GLN A 425 -14.72 18.99 7.97
CA GLN A 425 -16.10 18.98 8.43
C GLN A 425 -16.53 17.63 9.01
N ILE A 426 -16.12 16.50 8.42
CA ILE A 426 -16.72 15.18 8.71
C ILE A 426 -15.75 14.14 9.28
N GLU A 427 -14.43 14.38 9.24
CA GLU A 427 -13.39 13.37 9.48
C GLU A 427 -13.57 12.63 10.79
N ARG A 428 -13.80 13.36 11.87
CA ARG A 428 -13.97 12.77 13.19
C ARG A 428 -15.25 11.94 13.29
N GLU A 429 -16.38 12.51 12.87
CA GLU A 429 -17.68 11.81 12.89
C GLU A 429 -17.65 10.53 12.05
N VAL A 430 -17.01 10.55 10.88
CA VAL A 430 -16.91 9.38 10.00
C VAL A 430 -15.94 8.33 10.55
N ALA A 431 -14.89 8.75 11.26
CA ALA A 431 -14.01 7.82 11.98
C ALA A 431 -14.71 7.18 13.19
N GLU A 432 -15.57 7.91 13.91
CA GLU A 432 -16.44 7.38 14.97
C GLU A 432 -17.43 6.37 14.38
N GLU A 433 -18.07 6.69 13.25
CA GLU A 433 -18.97 5.76 12.53
C GLU A 433 -18.24 4.47 12.08
N TYR A 434 -17.00 4.59 11.60
CA TYR A 434 -16.17 3.43 11.29
C TYR A 434 -15.94 2.54 12.54
N HIS A 435 -15.61 3.15 13.68
CA HIS A 435 -15.39 2.46 14.94
C HIS A 435 -16.66 1.76 15.44
N ASP A 436 -17.80 2.43 15.40
CA ASP A 436 -19.10 1.87 15.77
C ASP A 436 -19.46 0.64 14.92
N VAL A 437 -19.23 0.69 13.60
CA VAL A 437 -19.47 -0.44 12.71
C VAL A 437 -18.54 -1.62 13.04
N LEU A 438 -17.28 -1.38 13.40
CA LEU A 438 -16.39 -2.45 13.87
C LEU A 438 -16.93 -3.11 15.14
N LEU A 439 -17.35 -2.33 16.13
CA LEU A 439 -17.92 -2.86 17.37
C LEU A 439 -19.20 -3.66 17.12
N GLY A 440 -20.06 -3.17 16.22
CA GLY A 440 -21.26 -3.85 15.74
C GLY A 440 -20.97 -5.16 15.01
N ALA A 441 -19.83 -5.27 14.34
CA ALA A 441 -19.33 -6.49 13.69
C ALA A 441 -18.70 -7.50 14.68
N GLY A 442 -18.70 -7.20 15.98
CA GLY A 442 -18.21 -8.08 17.04
C GLY A 442 -16.78 -7.81 17.48
N VAL A 443 -16.15 -6.71 17.02
CA VAL A 443 -14.84 -6.30 17.55
C VAL A 443 -14.95 -5.94 19.03
N ARG A 444 -13.97 -6.36 19.82
CA ARG A 444 -13.84 -6.12 21.27
C ARG A 444 -12.45 -5.57 21.57
N ASP A 445 -12.29 -4.99 22.75
CA ASP A 445 -11.01 -4.46 23.27
C ASP A 445 -10.31 -3.43 22.35
N PHE A 446 -11.10 -2.71 21.55
CA PHE A 446 -10.63 -1.66 20.66
C PHE A 446 -11.37 -0.37 21.01
N THR A 447 -10.73 0.52 21.77
CA THR A 447 -11.36 1.77 22.24
C THR A 447 -11.36 2.84 21.16
N TRP A 448 -12.24 3.83 21.32
CA TRP A 448 -12.26 5.00 20.45
C TRP A 448 -10.91 5.74 20.45
N ASP A 449 -10.32 5.95 21.64
CA ASP A 449 -9.02 6.63 21.77
C ASP A 449 -7.91 5.91 20.99
N GLU A 450 -7.90 4.57 21.04
CA GLU A 450 -6.95 3.78 20.27
C GLU A 450 -7.23 3.89 18.75
N CYS A 451 -8.50 3.84 18.34
CA CYS A 451 -8.90 4.04 16.95
C CYS A 451 -8.43 5.40 16.41
N TRP A 452 -8.69 6.47 17.16
CA TRP A 452 -8.29 7.83 16.77
C TRP A 452 -6.77 8.01 16.77
N ARG A 453 -6.07 7.46 17.77
CA ARG A 453 -4.60 7.45 17.82
C ARG A 453 -4.01 6.74 16.60
N LEU A 454 -4.53 5.56 16.25
CA LEU A 454 -4.08 4.82 15.08
C LEU A 454 -4.46 5.51 13.77
N TYR A 455 -5.60 6.21 13.70
CA TYR A 455 -5.98 7.01 12.54
C TYR A 455 -4.97 8.12 12.26
N ARG A 456 -4.65 8.91 13.30
CA ARG A 456 -3.61 9.95 13.22
C ARG A 456 -2.26 9.36 12.79
N LEU A 457 -1.87 8.21 13.34
CA LEU A 457 -0.62 7.53 12.96
C LEU A 457 -0.64 7.03 11.50
N ASN A 458 -1.74 6.43 11.04
CA ASN A 458 -1.89 5.90 9.68
C ASN A 458 -2.04 6.99 8.60
N SER A 459 -2.22 8.26 8.98
CA SER A 459 -2.16 9.40 8.04
C SER A 459 -0.79 9.53 7.33
N LEU A 460 0.26 8.91 7.89
CA LEU A 460 1.58 8.78 7.26
C LEU A 460 1.57 7.83 6.06
N GLY A 461 0.58 6.93 5.93
CA GLY A 461 0.39 6.06 4.78
C GLY A 461 0.14 6.83 3.48
N PRO A 462 -0.87 7.71 3.42
CA PRO A 462 -1.05 8.63 2.29
C PRO A 462 0.16 9.51 1.98
N LEU A 463 0.90 9.96 3.00
CA LEU A 463 2.16 10.68 2.78
C LEU A 463 3.18 9.78 2.07
N LEU A 464 3.37 8.53 2.54
CA LEU A 464 4.27 7.55 1.93
C LEU A 464 3.98 7.39 0.44
N THR A 465 2.71 7.13 0.09
CA THR A 465 2.32 6.90 -1.31
C THR A 465 2.49 8.15 -2.16
N ASN A 466 2.10 9.33 -1.65
CA ASN A 466 2.23 10.59 -2.39
C ASN A 466 3.68 11.02 -2.59
N ILE A 467 4.58 10.84 -1.61
CA ILE A 467 6.01 11.12 -1.78
C ILE A 467 6.62 10.20 -2.84
N ILE A 468 6.30 8.90 -2.82
CA ILE A 468 6.79 7.96 -3.83
C ILE A 468 6.23 8.32 -5.21
N ALA A 469 4.96 8.71 -5.30
CA ALA A 469 4.31 9.12 -6.53
C ALA A 469 4.92 10.41 -7.11
N CYS A 470 5.08 11.45 -6.28
CA CYS A 470 5.69 12.73 -6.64
C CYS A 470 7.13 12.58 -7.11
N GLY A 471 7.93 11.77 -6.41
CA GLY A 471 9.35 11.61 -6.72
C GLY A 471 9.62 10.59 -7.82
N GLY A 472 8.76 9.60 -8.02
CA GLY A 472 9.07 8.38 -8.77
C GLY A 472 8.25 8.11 -10.04
N LEU A 473 7.08 8.73 -10.22
CA LEU A 473 6.21 8.43 -11.37
C LEU A 473 6.45 9.36 -12.56
N ASP A 474 6.53 8.76 -13.74
CA ASP A 474 6.47 9.47 -15.01
C ASP A 474 5.12 10.21 -15.10
N ARG A 475 5.16 11.55 -15.20
CA ARG A 475 3.99 12.45 -15.18
C ARG A 475 3.31 12.47 -16.56
N ASP A 476 3.09 11.28 -17.12
CA ASP A 476 2.73 11.04 -18.53
C ASP A 476 1.40 11.68 -18.95
N SER A 477 0.51 12.01 -18.01
CA SER A 477 -0.76 12.69 -18.29
C SER A 477 -1.06 13.84 -17.34
N ASP A 478 -1.82 14.84 -17.82
CA ASP A 478 -2.27 15.98 -17.02
C ASP A 478 -3.14 15.57 -15.83
N ARG A 479 -3.96 14.52 -15.99
CA ARG A 479 -4.77 13.98 -14.90
C ARG A 479 -3.90 13.36 -13.82
N SER A 480 -2.96 12.49 -14.19
CA SER A 480 -2.05 11.82 -13.25
C SER A 480 -1.25 12.87 -12.45
N ARG A 481 -0.79 13.93 -13.12
CA ARG A 481 -0.11 15.05 -12.48
C ARG A 481 -0.98 15.76 -11.44
N ARG A 482 -2.21 16.11 -11.82
CA ARG A 482 -3.17 16.77 -10.93
C ARG A 482 -3.50 15.91 -9.71
N LEU A 483 -3.73 14.61 -9.90
CA LEU A 483 -4.00 13.69 -8.79
C LEU A 483 -2.84 13.62 -7.79
N ILE A 484 -1.60 13.55 -8.28
CA ILE A 484 -0.41 13.52 -7.43
C ILE A 484 -0.28 14.82 -6.63
N GLU A 485 -0.46 15.99 -7.29
CA GLU A 485 -0.37 17.29 -6.62
C GLU A 485 -1.48 17.52 -5.59
N ILE A 486 -2.72 17.15 -5.93
CA ILE A 486 -3.87 17.24 -5.03
C ILE A 486 -3.71 16.26 -3.87
N GLY A 487 -3.27 15.03 -4.15
CA GLY A 487 -3.00 14.01 -3.13
C GLY A 487 -1.96 14.50 -2.12
N LEU A 488 -0.82 15.01 -2.60
CA LEU A 488 0.21 15.58 -1.74
C LEU A 488 -0.36 16.74 -0.90
N ALA A 489 -1.07 17.69 -1.50
CA ALA A 489 -1.65 18.82 -0.77
C ALA A 489 -2.64 18.37 0.32
N ARG A 490 -3.52 17.41 0.01
CA ARG A 490 -4.46 16.83 0.98
C ARG A 490 -3.73 16.13 2.13
N SER A 491 -2.68 15.35 1.82
CA SER A 491 -1.85 14.70 2.85
C SER A 491 -1.15 15.71 3.76
N LEU A 492 -0.51 16.74 3.20
CA LEU A 492 0.18 17.75 4.00
C LEU A 492 -0.78 18.49 4.95
N ALA A 493 -1.96 18.89 4.45
CA ALA A 493 -2.99 19.51 5.28
C ALA A 493 -3.49 18.58 6.40
N ALA A 494 -3.66 17.28 6.12
CA ALA A 494 -4.07 16.31 7.13
C ALA A 494 -3.04 16.12 8.24
N LEU A 495 -1.74 16.11 7.90
CA LEU A 495 -0.68 15.95 8.89
C LEU A 495 -0.63 17.13 9.88
N GLU A 496 -0.93 18.34 9.41
CA GLU A 496 -1.05 19.53 10.26
C GLU A 496 -2.29 19.47 11.13
N ASP A 497 -3.46 19.20 10.55
CA ASP A 497 -4.72 19.18 11.29
C ASP A 497 -4.81 18.06 12.33
N LEU A 498 -4.07 16.95 12.13
CA LEU A 498 -4.07 15.77 13.01
C LEU A 498 -2.92 15.78 14.02
N ASP A 499 -2.16 16.87 14.13
CA ASP A 499 -1.03 17.01 15.06
C ASP A 499 -0.08 15.80 15.04
N VAL A 500 0.21 15.26 13.85
CA VAL A 500 0.96 13.99 13.71
C VAL A 500 2.40 14.11 14.22
N ALA A 501 2.89 15.35 14.35
CA ALA A 501 4.16 15.66 15.01
C ALA A 501 4.25 15.12 16.46
N ASP A 502 3.12 14.88 17.13
CA ASP A 502 3.09 14.29 18.48
C ASP A 502 3.70 12.89 18.56
N PHE A 503 3.69 12.13 17.46
CA PHE A 503 4.27 10.79 17.39
C PHE A 503 5.78 10.79 17.20
N PHE A 504 6.37 11.96 16.95
CA PHE A 504 7.80 12.12 16.81
C PHE A 504 8.37 12.80 18.05
N PRO A 505 9.60 12.46 18.47
CA PRO A 505 10.21 13.06 19.66
C PRO A 505 10.15 14.59 19.62
N LYS A 506 9.43 15.20 20.57
CA LYS A 506 9.32 16.66 20.71
C LYS A 506 10.60 17.21 21.30
N GLY A 507 11.58 17.44 20.44
CA GLY A 507 12.81 18.13 20.79
C GLY A 507 13.77 18.17 19.63
N ARG A 508 14.58 19.23 19.60
CA ARG A 508 15.88 19.24 18.92
C ARG A 508 16.86 18.30 19.65
N GLY A 509 16.41 17.08 19.96
CA GLY A 509 17.18 16.06 20.66
C GLY A 509 18.11 15.34 19.69
N ALA A 510 19.02 14.53 20.24
CA ALA A 510 20.02 13.81 19.46
C ALA A 510 19.41 12.97 18.33
N ALA A 511 18.24 12.34 18.53
CA ALA A 511 17.56 11.54 17.51
C ALA A 511 17.02 12.38 16.33
N TYR A 512 16.51 13.59 16.59
CA TYR A 512 16.07 14.52 15.56
C TYR A 512 17.26 15.07 14.77
N HIS A 513 18.33 15.48 15.46
CA HIS A 513 19.57 15.93 14.81
C HIS A 513 20.25 14.80 14.03
N ALA A 514 20.25 13.57 14.56
CA ALA A 514 20.79 12.39 13.89
C ALA A 514 19.99 12.05 12.64
N SER A 515 18.66 12.10 12.69
CA SER A 515 17.80 11.87 11.50
C SER A 515 18.05 12.91 10.43
N ARG A 516 18.16 14.19 10.81
CA ARG A 516 18.48 15.29 9.88
C ARG A 516 19.90 15.21 9.33
N LEU A 517 20.89 14.85 10.15
CA LEU A 517 22.27 14.64 9.72
C LEU A 517 22.38 13.43 8.79
N ALA A 518 21.72 12.33 9.12
CA ALA A 518 21.66 11.12 8.30
C ALA A 518 20.96 11.41 6.96
N TYR A 519 19.86 12.16 6.95
CA TYR A 519 19.21 12.56 5.70
C TYR A 519 20.08 13.53 4.88
N ARG A 520 20.76 14.48 5.53
CA ARG A 520 21.74 15.37 4.86
C ARG A 520 22.91 14.58 4.27
N ALA A 521 23.44 13.62 5.01
CA ALA A 521 24.50 12.73 4.55
C ALA A 521 24.01 11.86 3.38
N TYR A 522 22.79 11.32 3.46
CA TYR A 522 22.15 10.61 2.36
C TYR A 522 22.03 11.50 1.11
N ARG A 523 21.52 12.73 1.25
CA ARG A 523 21.45 13.70 0.15
C ARG A 523 22.83 14.01 -0.46
N ALA A 524 23.84 14.20 0.38
CA ALA A 524 25.21 14.47 -0.05
C ALA A 524 25.83 13.25 -0.78
N LEU A 525 25.63 12.04 -0.27
CA LEU A 525 26.12 10.79 -0.87
C LEU A 525 25.45 10.49 -2.22
N HIS A 526 24.22 10.96 -2.42
CA HIS A 526 23.47 10.77 -3.65
C HIS A 526 23.52 11.99 -4.61
N GLY A 527 24.44 12.93 -4.37
CA GLY A 527 24.77 14.01 -5.33
C GLY A 527 23.70 15.09 -5.47
N VAL A 528 22.84 15.28 -4.48
CA VAL A 528 21.75 16.26 -4.52
C VAL A 528 22.15 17.50 -3.72
N GLU A 529 22.91 18.38 -4.36
CA GLU A 529 23.32 19.67 -3.80
C GLU A 529 22.11 20.59 -3.58
N SER A 530 22.10 21.30 -2.45
CA SER A 530 21.09 22.31 -2.15
C SER A 530 21.24 23.52 -3.07
N ARG A 531 20.21 23.82 -3.87
CA ARG A 531 19.92 25.19 -4.27
C ARG A 531 19.06 25.88 -3.24
#